data_AF-A0A520VTN3-F1
#
_entry.id   AF-A0A520VTN3-F1
#
_cell.length_a   1.000
_cell.length_b   1.000
_cell.length_c   1.000
_cell.angle_alpha   90.00
_cell.angle_beta   90.00
_cell.angle_gamma   90.00
#
_symmetry.space_group_name_H-M   'P 1'
#
loop_
_entity.id
_entity.type
_entity.pdbx_description
1 polymer ?
#
loop_
_entity_poly.entity_id
_entity_poly.type
_entity_poly.pdbx_seq_one_letter_code
_entity_poly.pdbx_strand_id
1 'polypeptide(L)' 'MIFSKKTKLIFYTLVIGCSTYIGYILGNAFCLDNCSFTIFLNILITNLVTLLGLYVLINLSEKSITEWNEESSYEEE' A
#
# COMPACT_ATOMS: atom_id res chain seq x y z
N MET A 1 3.14 18.99 -5.20
CA MET A 1 1.81 18.47 -5.50
C MET A 1 1.42 17.44 -4.45
N ILE A 2 0.18 17.47 -3.96
CA ILE A 2 -0.33 16.51 -2.98
C ILE A 2 -1.53 15.80 -3.61
N PHE A 3 -1.60 14.47 -3.52
CA PHE A 3 -2.73 13.71 -4.01
C PHE A 3 -4.00 14.06 -3.23
N SER A 4 -5.12 14.12 -3.95
CA SER A 4 -6.43 14.30 -3.33
C SER A 4 -6.73 13.18 -2.36
N LYS A 5 -7.41 13.52 -1.25
CA LYS A 5 -7.88 12.55 -0.25
C LYS A 5 -8.71 11.42 -0.89
N LYS A 6 -9.48 11.73 -1.95
CA LYS A 6 -10.27 10.73 -2.69
C LYS A 6 -9.38 9.70 -3.39
N THR A 7 -8.33 10.15 -4.06
CA THR A 7 -7.38 9.27 -4.76
C THR A 7 -6.61 8.41 -3.78
N LYS A 8 -6.14 8.98 -2.66
CA LYS A 8 -5.49 8.22 -1.59
C LYS A 8 -6.41 7.12 -1.07
N LEU A 9 -7.68 7.43 -0.81
CA LEU A 9 -8.67 6.45 -0.35
C LEU A 9 -8.86 5.30 -1.34
N ILE A 10 -8.96 5.57 -2.65
CA ILE A 10 -9.05 4.52 -3.68
C ILE A 10 -7.86 3.57 -3.61
N PHE A 11 -6.63 4.10 -3.52
CA PHE A 11 -5.44 3.25 -3.41
C PHE A 11 -5.45 2.40 -2.14
N TYR A 12 -5.80 2.98 -0.99
CA TYR A 12 -5.89 2.23 0.26
C TYR A 12 -6.95 1.12 0.19
N THR A 13 -8.13 1.40 -0.37
CA THR A 13 -9.19 0.38 -0.50
C THR A 13 -8.77 -0.75 -1.43
N LEU A 14 -8.16 -0.42 -2.58
CA LEU A 14 -7.69 -1.42 -3.54
C LEU A 14 -6.59 -2.29 -2.91
N VAL A 15 -5.59 -1.67 -2.27
CA VAL A 15 -4.51 -2.40 -1.62
C VAL A 15 -5.04 -3.30 -0.52
N ILE A 16 -5.91 -2.82 0.37
CA ILE A 16 -6.52 -3.66 1.43
C ILE A 16 -7.23 -4.88 0.84
N GLY A 17 -7.98 -4.70 -0.25
CA GLY A 17 -8.66 -5.81 -0.92
C GLY A 17 -7.67 -6.87 -1.44
N CYS A 18 -6.65 -6.43 -2.17
CA CYS A 18 -5.62 -7.31 -2.71
C CYS A 18 -4.77 -7.97 -1.61
N SER A 19 -4.33 -7.23 -0.61
CA SER A 19 -3.49 -7.74 0.48
C SER A 19 -4.23 -8.71 1.39
N THR A 20 -5.53 -8.49 1.61
CA THR A 20 -6.37 -9.45 2.35
C THR A 20 -6.49 -10.77 1.58
N TYR A 21 -6.65 -10.72 0.25
CA TYR A 21 -6.68 -11.93 -0.58
C TYR A 21 -5.35 -12.68 -0.56
N ILE A 22 -4.23 -11.96 -0.70
CA ILE A 22 -2.89 -12.54 -0.61
C ILE A 22 -2.67 -13.19 0.77
N GLY A 23 -2.97 -12.47 1.85
CA GLY A 23 -2.82 -12.98 3.21
C GLY A 23 -3.70 -14.19 3.50
N TYR A 24 -4.89 -14.28 2.89
CA TYR A 24 -5.75 -15.45 2.98
C TYR A 24 -5.14 -16.68 2.30
N ILE A 25 -4.66 -16.55 1.05
CA ILE A 25 -3.97 -17.64 0.33
C ILE A 25 -2.76 -18.10 1.12
N LEU A 26 -1.95 -17.15 1.59
CA LEU A 26 -0.72 -17.41 2.32
C LEU A 26 -1.00 -18.13 3.64
N GLY A 27 -1.99 -17.67 4.39
CA GLY A 27 -2.44 -18.30 5.63
C GLY A 27 -3.00 -19.71 5.42
N ASN A 28 -3.68 -19.95 4.30
CA ASN A 28 -4.18 -21.28 3.95
C ASN A 28 -3.03 -22.23 3.55
N ALA A 29 -1.99 -21.72 2.88
CA ALA A 29 -0.81 -22.50 2.52
C ALA A 29 0.06 -22.90 3.73
N PHE A 30 0.14 -22.03 4.75
CA PHE A 30 0.90 -22.28 5.97
C PHE A 30 0.09 -22.93 7.11
N CYS A 31 -1.17 -23.30 6.88
CA CYS A 31 -1.93 -23.96 7.93
C CYS A 31 -1.41 -25.39 8.17
N LEU A 32 -1.03 -25.69 9.42
CA LEU A 32 -0.69 -27.03 9.89
C LEU A 32 -1.68 -27.54 10.97
N ASP A 33 -2.04 -26.69 11.95
CA ASP A 33 -3.00 -27.04 13.02
C ASP A 33 -4.13 -26.00 13.13
N ASN A 34 -3.83 -24.84 13.73
CA ASN A 34 -4.83 -23.81 14.02
C ASN A 34 -5.12 -22.92 12.81
N CYS A 35 -5.71 -23.48 11.75
CA CYS A 35 -5.95 -22.76 10.48
C CYS A 35 -6.60 -21.39 10.66
N SER A 36 -7.66 -21.28 11.46
CA SER A 36 -8.36 -20.01 11.64
C SER A 36 -7.46 -18.93 12.23
N PHE A 37 -6.61 -19.28 13.20
CA PHE A 37 -5.68 -18.34 13.82
C PHE A 37 -4.51 -18.00 12.88
N THR A 38 -3.96 -19.00 12.20
CA THR A 38 -2.88 -18.80 11.21
C THR A 38 -3.33 -17.92 10.05
N ILE A 39 -4.53 -18.16 9.52
CA ILE A 39 -5.12 -17.35 8.45
C ILE A 39 -5.35 -15.91 8.93
N PHE A 40 -5.93 -15.74 10.11
CA PHE A 40 -6.16 -14.41 10.68
C PHE A 40 -4.86 -13.63 10.86
N LEU A 41 -3.81 -14.24 11.43
CA LEU A 41 -2.52 -13.61 11.61
C LEU A 41 -1.85 -13.25 10.27
N ASN A 42 -1.88 -14.15 9.28
CA ASN A 42 -1.28 -13.89 7.98
C ASN A 42 -1.98 -12.75 7.25
N ILE A 43 -3.32 -12.69 7.30
CA ILE A 43 -4.10 -11.56 6.78
C ILE A 43 -3.70 -10.26 7.47
N LEU A 44 -3.60 -10.27 8.80
CA LEU A 44 -3.29 -9.06 9.58
C LEU A 44 -1.87 -8.54 9.28
N ILE A 45 -0.87 -9.43 9.32
CA ILE A 45 0.54 -9.09 9.05
C ILE A 45 0.69 -8.60 7.60
N THR A 46 0.10 -9.31 6.64
CA THR A 46 0.20 -8.95 5.22
C THR A 46 -0.43 -7.58 4.99
N ASN A 47 -1.63 -7.33 5.50
CA ASN A 47 -2.29 -6.02 5.42
C ASN A 47 -1.43 -4.91 6.04
N LEU A 48 -0.82 -5.15 7.22
CA LEU A 48 0.00 -4.16 7.90
C LEU A 48 1.23 -3.79 7.07
N VAL A 49 1.97 -4.78 6.57
CA VAL A 49 3.16 -4.57 5.75
C VAL A 49 2.82 -3.84 4.45
N THR A 50 1.75 -4.25 3.76
CA THR A 50 1.36 -3.62 2.49
C THR A 50 0.83 -2.20 2.69
N LEU A 51 0.12 -1.92 3.79
CA LEU A 51 -0.35 -0.57 4.11
C LEU A 51 0.81 0.37 4.43
N LEU A 52 1.80 -0.08 5.19
CA LEU A 52 3.01 0.68 5.45
C LEU A 52 3.78 0.96 4.14
N GLY A 53 3.93 -0.06 3.30
CA GLY A 53 4.55 0.10 1.98
C GLY A 53 3.82 1.12 1.10
N LEU A 54 2.49 1.05 1.05
CA LEU A 54 1.67 2.00 0.30
C LEU A 54 1.82 3.43 0.83
N TYR A 55 1.84 3.62 2.15
CA TYR A 55 2.04 4.94 2.76
C TYR A 55 3.37 5.57 2.31
N VAL A 56 4.45 4.79 2.36
CA VAL A 56 5.78 5.23 1.91
C VAL A 56 5.77 5.55 0.42
N LEU A 57 5.17 4.69 -0.41
CA LEU A 57 5.08 4.90 -1.86
C LEU A 57 4.31 6.18 -2.21
N ILE A 58 3.18 6.45 -1.55
CA ILE A 58 2.43 7.69 -1.75
C ILE A 58 3.32 8.89 -1.42
N ASN A 59 4.01 8.87 -0.27
CA ASN A 59 4.86 9.98 0.13
C ASN A 59 6.03 10.22 -0.84
N LEU A 60 6.68 9.15 -1.30
CA LEU A 60 7.75 9.23 -2.30
C LEU A 60 7.23 9.75 -3.64
N SER A 61 6.05 9.30 -4.07
CA SER A 61 5.44 9.78 -5.32
C SER A 61 5.08 11.26 -5.24
N GLU A 62 4.53 11.75 -4.13
CA GLU A 62 4.25 13.18 -3.93
C GLU A 62 5.54 14.02 -3.99
N LYS A 63 6.61 13.53 -3.35
CA LYS A 63 7.92 14.17 -3.37
C LYS A 63 8.55 14.18 -4.76
N SER A 64 8.45 13.08 -5.51
CA SER A 64 8.99 13.04 -6.87
C SER A 64 8.29 14.08 -7.75
N ILE A 65 6.96 14.15 -7.73
CA ILE A 65 6.21 15.08 -8.58
C ILE A 65 6.50 16.54 -8.23
N THR A 66 6.73 16.88 -6.96
CA THR A 66 7.19 18.23 -6.59
C THR A 66 8.53 18.58 -7.22
N GLU A 67 9.49 17.66 -7.19
CA GLU A 67 10.85 17.90 -7.67
C GLU A 67 10.88 18.12 -9.19
N TRP A 68 10.18 17.27 -9.96
CA TRP A 68 10.03 17.47 -11.41
C TRP A 68 9.34 18.80 -11.77
N ASN A 69 8.35 19.22 -10.99
CA ASN A 69 7.64 20.47 -11.23
C ASN A 69 8.50 21.70 -10.91
N GLU A 70 9.33 21.62 -9.86
CA GLU A 70 10.31 22.67 -9.55
C GLU A 70 11.39 22.75 -10.63
N GLU A 71 11.98 21.62 -11.04
CA GLU A 71 12.98 21.57 -12.13
C GLU A 71 12.45 22.19 -13.44
N SER A 72 11.24 21.83 -13.86
CA SER A 72 10.62 22.42 -15.06
C SER A 72 10.42 23.93 -14.98
N SER A 73 10.19 24.48 -13.78
CA SER A 73 10.01 25.93 -13.62
C SER A 73 11.31 26.72 -13.71
N TYR A 74 12.46 26.09 -13.45
CA TYR A 74 13.77 26.71 -13.60
C TYR A 74 14.31 26.65 -15.03
N GLU A 75 13.82 25.72 -15.86
CA GLU A 75 14.20 25.61 -17.27
C GLU A 75 13.42 26.53 -18.21
N GLU A 76 12.27 27.06 -17.78
CA GLU A 76 11.42 27.98 -18.55
C GLU A 76 11.75 29.48 -18.32
N GLU A 77 12.73 29.81 -17.46
CA GLU A 77 13.32 31.16 -17.29
C GLU A 77 14.64 31.34 -18.07
#